data_AF-A0A8D5U5K4-F1
#
_entry.id   AF-A0A8D5U5K4-F1
#
_cell.length_a   1.000
_cell.length_b   1.000
_cell.length_c   1.000
_cell.angle_alpha   90.00
_cell.angle_beta   90.00
_cell.angle_gamma   90.00
#
_symmetry.space_group_name_H-M   'P 1'
#
loop_
_entity.id
_entity.type
_entity.pdbx_description
1 polymer ?
#
loop_
_entity_poly.entity_id
_entity_poly.type
_entity_poly.pdbx_seq_one_letter_code
_entity_poly.pdbx_strand_id
1 'polypeptide(L)'
;MESIYLPLAIDANKQPLNIEKQMAIALVRATGREVKIKSGQLIGWPLTLVKNEKNGGYIIFDQTMNITTKLQFTILQNYDRTLSTLQNSKNEAEILALLKSFKWHATKGYEEMTFRGLVNNDITPILSTGSPQLPVSILQKEASQFDLDTLLQDLNLREKAITDNILIIESVISKVTTIITILKGKRAEERKQIEDKYDQLISAKKEELKHKMLETKKKLESELSSESKRLYDKLADIEVLIAKTEIDKEAGLVSEKDLEALALTKVKYINEINSSITNIKNKYKNEVRNLASEINLLNQQKQKELEDINNKIIELDNLLQNVVNQLSSIKRACEEELNKLKGMYKRAPYLDEKVDVIVPFLLVKDFADRAIAIGTQVYKYKKSFFGFFKKEPHDIAENFMDLNEFVQILESKYSQNMADNLKQLKRDLDKGLEELYDEGWNVRRRIEEYYI
;
A
#
# COMPACT_ATOMS: atom_id res chain seq x y z
N MET A 1 32.11 12.54 -33.59
CA MET A 1 32.16 11.34 -32.74
C MET A 1 31.95 10.13 -33.61
N GLU A 2 32.78 9.10 -33.45
CA GLU A 2 32.52 7.80 -34.08
C GLU A 2 31.32 7.15 -33.39
N SER A 3 30.36 6.68 -34.18
CA SER A 3 29.18 5.99 -33.64
C SER A 3 29.52 4.54 -33.28
N ILE A 4 28.94 4.04 -32.20
CA ILE A 4 29.08 2.64 -31.78
C ILE A 4 28.05 1.81 -32.55
N TYR A 5 28.51 0.81 -33.28
CA TYR A 5 27.64 -0.12 -34.00
C TYR A 5 27.32 -1.31 -33.12
N LEU A 6 26.03 -1.59 -32.95
CA LEU A 6 25.57 -2.80 -32.28
C LEU A 6 25.54 -3.99 -33.25
N PRO A 7 25.62 -5.23 -32.77
CA PRO A 7 25.59 -6.41 -33.62
C PRO A 7 24.16 -6.74 -34.07
N LEU A 8 24.03 -7.28 -35.26
CA LEU A 8 22.80 -7.91 -35.76
C LEU A 8 22.73 -9.39 -35.36
N ALA A 9 23.87 -10.05 -35.17
CA ALA A 9 23.91 -11.39 -34.58
C ALA A 9 25.12 -11.58 -33.66
N ILE A 10 24.90 -12.29 -32.56
CA ILE A 10 25.91 -12.65 -31.57
C ILE A 10 25.96 -14.15 -31.35
N ASP A 11 27.05 -14.67 -30.81
CA ASP A 11 27.16 -16.06 -30.38
C ASP A 11 26.53 -16.30 -28.99
N ALA A 12 26.59 -17.54 -28.51
CA ALA A 12 26.09 -17.92 -27.19
C ALA A 12 26.83 -17.24 -26.03
N ASN A 13 28.05 -16.74 -26.26
CA ASN A 13 28.86 -15.98 -25.30
C ASN A 13 28.66 -14.46 -25.41
N LYS A 14 27.66 -14.03 -26.18
CA LYS A 14 27.32 -12.62 -26.44
C LYS A 14 28.41 -11.84 -27.17
N GLN A 15 29.27 -12.53 -27.92
CA GLN A 15 30.27 -11.91 -28.77
C GLN A 15 29.69 -11.66 -30.17
N PRO A 16 29.96 -10.51 -30.80
CA PRO A 16 29.54 -10.25 -32.18
C PRO A 16 30.17 -11.28 -33.12
N LEU A 17 29.36 -11.81 -34.04
CA LEU A 17 29.88 -12.65 -35.12
C LEU A 17 30.54 -11.79 -36.20
N ASN A 18 31.26 -12.41 -37.16
CA ASN A 18 31.77 -11.69 -38.32
C ASN A 18 30.62 -11.11 -39.16
N ILE A 19 30.87 -9.98 -39.83
CA ILE A 19 29.87 -9.21 -40.58
C ILE A 19 29.08 -10.09 -41.56
N GLU A 20 29.77 -10.92 -42.34
CA GLU A 20 29.20 -11.84 -43.32
C GLU A 20 28.16 -12.77 -42.68
N LYS A 21 28.53 -13.38 -41.55
CA LYS A 21 27.71 -14.33 -40.82
C LYS A 21 26.54 -13.65 -40.12
N GLN A 22 26.73 -12.44 -39.58
CA GLN A 22 25.64 -11.67 -38.99
C GLN A 22 24.52 -11.39 -40.00
N MET A 23 24.88 -10.95 -41.21
CA MET A 23 23.92 -10.66 -42.27
C MET A 23 23.22 -11.93 -42.77
N ALA A 24 23.96 -13.02 -42.95
CA ALA A 24 23.40 -14.30 -43.41
C ALA A 24 22.41 -14.88 -42.39
N ILE A 25 22.73 -14.86 -41.09
CA ILE A 25 21.82 -15.33 -40.03
C ILE A 25 20.53 -14.52 -40.03
N ALA A 26 20.61 -13.20 -40.12
CA ALA A 26 19.42 -12.35 -40.15
C ALA A 26 18.54 -12.62 -41.37
N LEU A 27 19.15 -12.77 -42.56
CA LEU A 27 18.43 -13.09 -43.79
C LEU A 27 17.71 -14.44 -43.66
N VAL A 28 18.45 -15.47 -43.26
CA VAL A 28 17.91 -16.82 -43.08
C VAL A 28 16.81 -16.86 -42.03
N ARG A 29 16.94 -16.09 -40.94
CA ARG A 29 15.90 -15.97 -39.92
C ARG A 29 14.64 -15.29 -40.44
N ALA A 30 14.79 -14.27 -41.30
CA ALA A 30 13.66 -13.56 -41.91
C ALA A 30 12.92 -14.42 -42.95
N THR A 31 13.64 -15.23 -43.74
CA THR A 31 13.07 -15.89 -44.94
C THR A 31 12.99 -17.41 -44.85
N GLY A 32 13.67 -18.03 -43.88
CA GLY A 32 13.88 -19.48 -43.88
C GLY A 32 14.63 -19.94 -45.13
N ARG A 33 14.31 -21.14 -45.64
CA ARG A 33 14.78 -21.63 -46.96
C ARG A 33 13.83 -21.26 -48.10
N GLU A 34 12.54 -21.22 -47.82
CA GLU A 34 11.51 -21.27 -48.86
C GLU A 34 11.05 -19.87 -49.32
N VAL A 35 11.02 -18.89 -48.42
CA VAL A 35 10.50 -17.55 -48.74
C VAL A 35 11.47 -16.84 -49.68
N LYS A 36 10.93 -16.32 -50.79
CA LYS A 36 11.64 -15.42 -51.69
C LYS A 36 11.28 -13.96 -51.40
N ILE A 37 12.25 -13.08 -51.56
CA ILE A 37 12.14 -11.65 -51.31
C ILE A 37 12.18 -10.84 -52.61
N LYS A 38 11.43 -9.73 -52.64
CA LYS A 38 11.47 -8.73 -53.71
C LYS A 38 12.61 -7.73 -53.49
N SER A 39 12.80 -7.34 -52.23
CA SER A 39 13.80 -6.35 -51.81
C SER A 39 14.20 -6.62 -50.36
N GLY A 40 15.45 -6.33 -50.02
CA GLY A 40 15.89 -6.34 -48.64
C GLY A 40 16.87 -5.23 -48.32
N GLN A 41 16.75 -4.66 -47.12
CA GLN A 41 17.55 -3.54 -46.69
C GLN A 41 18.11 -3.77 -45.29
N LEU A 42 19.43 -3.63 -45.15
CA LEU A 42 20.10 -3.52 -43.87
C LEU A 42 20.04 -2.05 -43.43
N ILE A 43 19.30 -1.79 -42.36
CA ILE A 43 18.96 -0.47 -41.83
C ILE A 43 19.65 -0.25 -40.49
N GLY A 44 20.21 0.93 -40.28
CA GLY A 44 20.76 1.37 -38.99
C GLY A 44 19.84 2.36 -38.33
N TRP A 45 19.29 2.03 -37.17
CA TRP A 45 18.49 2.94 -36.36
C TRP A 45 19.41 3.79 -35.47
N PRO A 46 19.48 5.13 -35.69
CA PRO A 46 20.34 5.99 -34.91
C PRO A 46 19.72 6.32 -33.54
N LEU A 47 20.48 6.05 -32.49
CA LEU A 47 20.20 6.42 -31.11
C LEU A 47 21.29 7.36 -30.59
N THR A 48 20.92 8.21 -29.64
CA THR A 48 21.86 9.00 -28.85
C THR A 48 21.61 8.75 -27.38
N LEU A 49 22.66 8.36 -26.67
CA LEU A 49 22.66 8.17 -25.24
C LEU A 49 23.23 9.41 -24.60
N VAL A 50 22.52 9.99 -23.63
CA VAL A 50 23.00 11.14 -22.85
C VAL A 50 23.07 10.76 -21.39
N LYS A 51 24.25 10.92 -20.80
CA LYS A 51 24.54 10.59 -19.42
C LYS A 51 23.87 11.62 -18.50
N ASN A 52 23.14 11.14 -17.50
CA ASN A 52 22.67 11.98 -16.41
C ASN A 52 23.78 12.10 -15.36
N GLU A 53 24.24 13.33 -15.12
CA GLU A 53 25.29 13.66 -14.15
C GLU A 53 24.94 13.21 -12.72
N LYS A 54 23.66 13.21 -12.33
CA LYS A 54 23.24 12.95 -10.94
C LYS A 54 23.32 11.48 -10.54
N ASN A 55 23.06 10.56 -11.47
CA ASN A 55 22.96 9.13 -11.16
C ASN A 55 23.88 8.25 -12.01
N GLY A 56 24.59 8.81 -12.98
CA GLY A 56 25.55 8.12 -13.85
C GLY A 56 24.93 7.20 -14.90
N GLY A 57 23.60 7.09 -14.98
CA GLY A 57 22.89 6.35 -16.02
C GLY A 57 22.70 7.20 -17.29
N TYR A 58 22.34 6.55 -18.38
CA TYR A 58 22.06 7.16 -19.69
C TYR A 58 20.57 7.19 -19.98
N ILE A 59 20.08 8.31 -20.51
CA ILE A 59 18.80 8.37 -21.20
C ILE A 59 19.05 8.06 -22.68
N ILE A 60 18.17 7.28 -23.28
CA ILE A 60 18.30 6.79 -24.65
C ILE A 60 17.29 7.53 -25.53
N PHE A 61 17.81 8.21 -26.55
CA PHE A 61 17.01 8.99 -27.48
C PHE A 61 17.03 8.40 -28.88
N ASP A 62 15.85 8.15 -29.42
CA ASP A 62 15.61 7.87 -30.83
C ASP A 62 15.80 9.14 -31.67
N GLN A 63 16.85 9.14 -32.49
CA GLN A 63 17.17 10.27 -33.35
C GLN A 63 16.20 10.41 -34.54
N THR A 64 15.39 9.39 -34.84
CA THR A 64 14.39 9.42 -35.90
C THR A 64 13.05 10.02 -35.45
N MET A 65 12.89 10.28 -34.14
CA MET A 65 11.70 10.86 -33.55
C MET A 65 10.39 10.08 -33.85
N ASN A 66 10.48 8.76 -34.07
CA ASN A 66 9.32 7.92 -34.35
C ASN A 66 8.82 7.18 -33.11
N ILE A 67 9.72 6.88 -32.18
CA ILE A 67 9.39 6.29 -30.88
C ILE A 67 8.71 7.34 -30.00
N THR A 68 7.70 6.92 -29.25
CA THR A 68 6.94 7.81 -28.38
C THR A 68 6.64 7.12 -27.06
N THR A 69 7.21 7.65 -25.97
CA THR A 69 6.94 7.15 -24.62
C THR A 69 5.87 8.01 -23.94
N LYS A 70 4.80 7.37 -23.47
CA LYS A 70 3.74 8.02 -22.70
C LYS A 70 3.90 7.74 -21.21
N LEU A 71 3.91 8.79 -20.40
CA LEU A 71 3.97 8.72 -18.95
C LEU A 71 2.78 9.44 -18.33
N GLN A 72 2.21 8.86 -17.29
CA GLN A 72 1.09 9.44 -16.55
C GLN A 72 1.57 9.85 -15.16
N PHE A 73 1.17 11.05 -14.73
CA PHE A 73 1.59 11.64 -13.46
C PHE A 73 0.39 12.10 -12.63
N THR A 74 0.45 11.90 -11.31
CA THR A 74 -0.62 12.27 -10.39
C THR A 74 -0.61 13.77 -10.10
N ILE A 75 -1.77 14.41 -10.22
CA ILE A 75 -1.97 15.81 -9.81
C ILE A 75 -2.62 15.84 -8.43
N LEU A 76 -1.86 16.32 -7.43
CA LEU A 76 -2.37 16.44 -6.07
C LEU A 76 -3.50 17.47 -5.95
N GLN A 77 -4.40 17.21 -5.01
CA GLN A 77 -5.33 18.24 -4.52
C GLN A 77 -4.58 19.33 -3.74
N ASN A 78 -5.24 20.48 -3.59
CA ASN A 78 -4.66 21.57 -2.80
C ASN A 78 -4.86 21.28 -1.30
N TYR A 79 -3.93 20.51 -0.73
CA TYR A 79 -3.93 20.18 0.69
C TYR A 79 -3.68 21.41 1.58
N ASP A 80 -2.93 22.40 1.11
CA ASP A 80 -2.57 23.59 1.89
C ASP A 80 -3.79 24.39 2.32
N ARG A 81 -4.81 24.51 1.45
CA ARG A 81 -6.07 25.18 1.80
C ARG A 81 -6.78 24.47 2.96
N THR A 82 -6.87 23.14 2.90
CA THR A 82 -7.52 22.34 3.94
C THR A 82 -6.73 22.40 5.24
N LEU A 83 -5.41 22.24 5.18
CA LEU A 83 -4.53 22.34 6.34
C LEU A 83 -4.61 23.70 7.01
N SER A 84 -4.61 24.78 6.23
CA SER A 84 -4.74 26.15 6.75
C SER A 84 -6.08 26.34 7.47
N THR A 85 -7.16 25.77 6.92
CA THR A 85 -8.48 25.81 7.56
C THR A 85 -8.48 25.05 8.89
N LEU A 86 -7.87 23.85 8.92
CA LEU A 86 -7.73 23.06 10.13
C LEU A 86 -6.89 23.75 11.22
N GLN A 87 -5.80 24.42 10.83
CA GLN A 87 -4.90 25.11 11.77
C GLN A 87 -5.50 26.40 12.33
N ASN A 88 -6.32 27.11 11.55
CA ASN A 88 -6.91 28.38 11.96
C ASN A 88 -8.25 28.22 12.70
N SER A 89 -8.92 27.07 12.59
CA SER A 89 -10.15 26.84 13.35
C SER A 89 -9.83 26.64 14.83
N LYS A 90 -10.58 27.34 15.69
CA LYS A 90 -10.54 27.16 17.15
C LYS A 90 -11.61 26.20 17.65
N ASN A 91 -12.55 25.81 16.78
CA ASN A 91 -13.69 24.98 17.13
C ASN A 91 -13.39 23.51 16.83
N GLU A 92 -13.32 22.69 17.86
CA GLU A 92 -13.01 21.26 17.71
C GLU A 92 -14.05 20.52 16.86
N ALA A 93 -15.34 20.86 16.97
CA ALA A 93 -16.38 20.20 16.20
C ALA A 93 -16.21 20.46 14.69
N GLU A 94 -15.79 21.67 14.32
CA GLU A 94 -15.48 22.03 12.94
C GLU A 94 -14.23 21.31 12.42
N ILE A 95 -13.18 21.23 13.26
CA ILE A 95 -11.95 20.47 12.92
C ILE A 95 -12.31 19.01 12.65
N LEU A 96 -13.08 18.37 13.52
CA LEU A 96 -13.49 16.98 13.37
C LEU A 96 -14.39 16.76 12.15
N ALA A 97 -15.34 17.66 11.91
CA ALA A 97 -16.19 17.61 10.73
C ALA A 97 -15.37 17.71 9.44
N LEU A 98 -14.37 18.60 9.41
CA LEU A 98 -13.50 18.76 8.25
C LEU A 98 -12.59 17.55 8.04
N LEU A 99 -11.96 17.02 9.09
CA LEU A 99 -11.14 15.81 9.02
C LEU A 99 -11.93 14.61 8.50
N LYS A 100 -13.20 14.46 8.90
CA LYS A 100 -14.10 13.37 8.49
C LYS A 100 -14.65 13.53 7.07
N SER A 101 -14.96 14.76 6.65
CA SER A 101 -15.63 15.04 5.36
C SER A 101 -14.67 15.25 4.19
N PHE A 102 -13.43 15.66 4.47
CA PHE A 102 -12.43 15.86 3.42
C PHE A 102 -12.02 14.53 2.79
N LYS A 103 -12.00 14.48 1.46
CA LYS A 103 -11.62 13.28 0.70
C LYS A 103 -10.09 13.21 0.60
N TRP A 104 -9.41 12.68 1.62
CA TRP A 104 -7.95 12.63 1.66
C TRP A 104 -7.32 11.79 0.55
N HIS A 105 -8.04 10.79 0.05
CA HIS A 105 -7.63 9.96 -1.08
C HIS A 105 -7.82 10.63 -2.46
N ALA A 106 -8.44 11.81 -2.53
CA ALA A 106 -8.77 12.44 -3.81
C ALA A 106 -7.56 13.10 -4.45
N THR A 107 -7.46 12.98 -5.77
CA THR A 107 -6.51 13.71 -6.62
C THR A 107 -7.30 14.66 -7.53
N LYS A 108 -6.65 15.67 -8.11
CA LYS A 108 -7.27 16.51 -9.15
C LYS A 108 -7.40 15.77 -10.49
N GLY A 109 -6.77 14.62 -10.61
CA GLY A 109 -6.70 13.81 -11.82
C GLY A 109 -5.26 13.41 -12.12
N TYR A 110 -5.04 13.11 -13.39
CA TYR A 110 -3.76 12.69 -13.91
C TYR A 110 -3.39 13.52 -15.13
N GLU A 111 -2.10 13.78 -15.30
CA GLU A 111 -1.52 14.39 -16.49
C GLU A 111 -0.83 13.29 -17.30
N GLU A 112 -1.22 13.08 -18.55
CA GLU A 112 -0.45 12.25 -19.49
C GLU A 112 0.50 13.16 -20.27
N MET A 113 1.79 12.86 -20.18
CA MET A 113 2.82 13.46 -21.01
C MET A 113 3.32 12.48 -22.06
N THR A 114 3.55 13.00 -23.26
CA THR A 114 4.05 12.24 -24.39
C THR A 114 5.46 12.73 -24.73
N PHE A 115 6.45 11.87 -24.52
CA PHE A 115 7.87 12.13 -24.81
C PHE A 115 8.22 11.51 -26.16
N ARG A 116 8.28 12.35 -27.19
CA ARG A 116 8.71 11.93 -28.53
C ARG A 116 10.24 11.71 -28.53
N GLY A 117 10.68 10.61 -29.13
CA GLY A 117 12.09 10.23 -29.19
C GLY A 117 12.64 9.61 -27.91
N LEU A 118 11.89 9.52 -26.81
CA LEU A 118 12.37 8.84 -25.59
C LEU A 118 12.16 7.32 -25.71
N VAL A 119 13.24 6.55 -25.60
CA VAL A 119 13.19 5.08 -25.66
C VAL A 119 13.06 4.50 -24.24
N ASN A 120 11.95 3.81 -23.96
CA ASN A 120 11.73 3.13 -22.68
C ASN A 120 12.22 1.67 -22.69
N ASN A 121 12.27 1.04 -23.86
CA ASN A 121 12.74 -0.34 -24.02
C ASN A 121 14.15 -0.50 -23.45
N ASP A 122 14.35 -1.55 -22.64
CA ASP A 122 15.65 -1.80 -22.03
C ASP A 122 16.62 -2.44 -23.02
N ILE A 123 17.34 -1.60 -23.76
CA ILE A 123 18.42 -2.01 -24.68
C ILE A 123 19.78 -2.16 -24.00
N THR A 124 19.85 -2.03 -22.67
CA THR A 124 21.11 -2.18 -21.91
C THR A 124 21.89 -3.46 -22.27
N PRO A 125 21.25 -4.64 -22.41
CA PRO A 125 21.97 -5.88 -22.68
C PRO A 125 22.78 -5.88 -23.98
N ILE A 126 22.36 -5.13 -25.00
CA ILE A 126 23.06 -5.06 -26.30
C ILE A 126 24.13 -3.97 -26.33
N LEU A 127 24.05 -2.95 -25.48
CA LEU A 127 25.06 -1.89 -25.44
C LEU A 127 26.46 -2.41 -25.07
N SER A 128 26.54 -3.55 -24.37
CA SER A 128 27.80 -4.21 -24.01
C SER A 128 28.44 -5.06 -25.11
N THR A 129 27.77 -5.26 -26.25
CA THR A 129 28.20 -6.22 -27.28
C THR A 129 28.72 -5.56 -28.56
N GLY A 130 29.39 -4.39 -28.43
CA GLY A 130 29.87 -3.58 -29.55
C GLY A 130 30.45 -4.40 -30.70
N SER A 131 30.12 -4.02 -31.95
CA SER A 131 30.33 -4.84 -33.15
C SER A 131 31.23 -4.14 -34.16
N PRO A 132 31.94 -4.89 -35.03
CA PRO A 132 32.49 -4.33 -36.26
C PRO A 132 31.42 -3.57 -37.05
N GLN A 133 31.81 -2.50 -37.73
CA GLN A 133 30.89 -1.65 -38.47
C GLN A 133 30.16 -2.45 -39.57
N LEU A 134 28.84 -2.56 -39.43
CA LEU A 134 27.97 -3.15 -40.46
C LEU A 134 27.71 -2.11 -41.57
N PRO A 135 27.60 -2.54 -42.84
CA PRO A 135 27.31 -1.66 -43.99
C PRO A 135 25.82 -1.28 -44.04
N VAL A 136 25.32 -0.66 -42.98
CA VAL A 136 23.91 -0.29 -42.82
C VAL A 136 23.58 1.03 -43.52
N SER A 137 22.35 1.16 -44.02
CA SER A 137 21.77 2.45 -44.39
C SER A 137 21.19 3.10 -43.13
N ILE A 138 21.84 4.15 -42.63
CA ILE A 138 21.41 4.83 -41.40
C ILE A 138 20.15 5.66 -41.70
N LEU A 139 19.11 5.48 -40.89
CA LEU A 139 17.90 6.29 -40.99
C LEU A 139 18.21 7.78 -40.74
N GLN A 140 17.43 8.65 -41.35
CA GLN A 140 17.63 10.09 -41.20
C GLN A 140 17.47 10.51 -39.72
N LYS A 141 18.47 11.22 -39.20
CA LYS A 141 18.40 11.89 -37.89
C LYS A 141 17.52 13.13 -38.04
N GLU A 142 16.38 13.15 -37.35
CA GLU A 142 15.45 14.27 -37.26
C GLU A 142 15.64 15.07 -35.97
N ALA A 143 16.15 14.44 -34.90
CA ALA A 143 16.36 15.07 -33.60
C ALA A 143 17.44 16.16 -33.64
N SER A 144 17.10 17.35 -33.17
CA SER A 144 18.07 18.42 -32.89
C SER A 144 18.63 18.32 -31.47
N GLN A 145 19.75 18.99 -31.19
CA GLN A 145 20.26 19.09 -29.82
C GLN A 145 19.26 19.78 -28.88
N PHE A 146 18.53 20.78 -29.39
CA PHE A 146 17.49 21.47 -28.62
C PHE A 146 16.37 20.54 -28.16
N ASP A 147 15.97 19.58 -29.00
CA ASP A 147 14.95 18.59 -28.63
C ASP A 147 15.43 17.69 -27.49
N LEU A 148 16.70 17.25 -27.54
CA LEU A 148 17.31 16.44 -26.50
C LEU A 148 17.38 17.19 -25.16
N ASP A 149 17.87 18.43 -25.19
CA ASP A 149 18.00 19.28 -24.00
C ASP A 149 16.63 19.55 -23.36
N THR A 150 15.62 19.82 -24.19
CA THR A 150 14.24 20.05 -23.72
C THR A 150 13.66 18.80 -23.06
N LEU A 151 13.80 17.63 -23.67
CA LEU A 151 13.34 16.36 -23.09
C LEU A 151 14.02 16.07 -21.75
N LEU A 152 15.34 16.30 -21.64
CA LEU A 152 16.09 16.14 -20.40
C LEU A 152 15.60 17.11 -19.32
N GLN A 153 15.37 18.36 -19.68
CA GLN A 153 14.83 19.36 -18.76
C GLN A 153 13.44 18.95 -18.26
N ASP A 154 12.55 18.53 -19.15
CA ASP A 154 11.20 18.09 -18.80
C ASP A 154 11.23 16.89 -17.84
N LEU A 155 12.05 15.87 -18.13
CA LEU A 155 12.21 14.71 -17.24
C LEU A 155 12.70 15.13 -15.84
N ASN A 156 13.70 16.01 -15.77
CA ASN A 156 14.21 16.53 -14.49
C ASN A 156 13.17 17.34 -13.72
N LEU A 157 12.39 18.19 -14.40
CA LEU A 157 11.31 18.96 -13.79
C LEU A 157 10.22 18.05 -13.24
N ARG A 158 9.89 16.96 -13.95
CA ARG A 158 8.90 15.97 -13.48
C ARG A 158 9.41 15.14 -12.32
N GLU A 159 10.66 14.70 -12.34
CA GLU A 159 11.29 14.02 -11.20
C GLU A 159 11.22 14.89 -9.93
N LYS A 160 11.54 16.19 -10.07
CA LYS A 160 11.41 17.15 -8.98
C LYS A 160 9.96 17.31 -8.52
N ALA A 161 9.02 17.53 -9.42
CA ALA A 161 7.62 17.74 -9.08
C ALA A 161 6.99 16.54 -8.33
N ILE A 162 7.32 15.31 -8.74
CA ILE A 162 6.84 14.10 -8.06
C ILE A 162 7.49 13.98 -6.67
N THR A 163 8.78 14.30 -6.55
CA THR A 163 9.47 14.33 -5.25
C THR A 163 8.82 15.35 -4.30
N ASP A 164 8.52 16.55 -4.80
CA ASP A 164 7.84 17.60 -4.04
C ASP A 164 6.43 17.15 -3.63
N ASN A 165 5.69 16.45 -4.51
CA ASN A 165 4.38 15.86 -4.19
C ASN A 165 4.46 14.86 -3.02
N ILE A 166 5.47 13.97 -3.03
CA ILE A 166 5.70 13.02 -1.94
C ILE A 166 5.93 13.75 -0.61
N LEU A 167 6.79 14.78 -0.62
CA LEU A 167 7.09 15.59 0.56
C LEU A 167 5.86 16.35 1.08
N ILE A 168 5.02 16.87 0.17
CA ILE A 168 3.75 17.50 0.54
C ILE A 168 2.86 16.50 1.28
N ILE A 169 2.70 15.28 0.76
CA ILE A 169 1.88 14.24 1.39
C ILE A 169 2.41 13.90 2.80
N GLU A 170 3.72 13.74 2.95
CA GLU A 170 4.35 13.49 4.25
C GLU A 170 4.11 14.64 5.24
N SER A 171 4.23 15.89 4.77
CA SER A 171 3.94 17.08 5.57
C SER A 171 2.48 17.11 6.02
N VAL A 172 1.54 16.75 5.14
CA VAL A 172 0.11 16.67 5.44
C VAL A 172 -0.16 15.61 6.51
N ILE A 173 0.39 14.41 6.36
CA ILE A 173 0.30 13.32 7.35
C ILE A 173 0.79 13.81 8.71
N SER A 174 1.97 14.44 8.75
CA SER A 174 2.56 14.95 9.99
C SER A 174 1.64 15.98 10.66
N LYS A 175 1.13 16.96 9.90
CA LYS A 175 0.25 18.01 10.44
C LYS A 175 -1.09 17.46 10.96
N VAL A 176 -1.73 16.55 10.22
CA VAL A 176 -2.97 15.89 10.68
C VAL A 176 -2.72 15.08 11.94
N THR A 177 -1.59 14.36 12.00
CA THR A 177 -1.17 13.61 13.19
C THR A 177 -1.06 14.54 14.41
N THR A 178 -0.34 15.67 14.28
CA THR A 178 -0.23 16.66 15.36
C THR A 178 -1.58 17.17 15.83
N ILE A 179 -2.49 17.51 14.90
CA ILE A 179 -3.83 18.00 15.24
C ILE A 179 -4.60 16.95 16.04
N ILE A 180 -4.63 15.70 15.58
CA ILE A 180 -5.33 14.61 16.28
C ILE A 180 -4.69 14.33 17.64
N THR A 181 -3.36 14.36 17.76
CA THR A 181 -2.67 14.21 19.06
C THR A 181 -3.09 15.30 20.05
N ILE A 182 -3.22 16.56 19.61
CA ILE A 182 -3.71 17.66 20.47
C ILE A 182 -5.14 17.39 20.94
N LEU A 183 -6.03 16.94 20.05
CA LEU A 183 -7.41 16.60 20.41
C LEU A 183 -7.46 15.45 21.41
N LYS A 184 -6.66 14.40 21.21
CA LYS A 184 -6.53 13.29 22.17
C LYS A 184 -6.03 13.78 23.53
N GLY A 185 -5.06 14.71 23.56
CA GLY A 185 -4.57 15.33 24.79
C GLY A 185 -5.66 16.06 25.56
N LYS A 186 -6.51 16.83 24.87
CA LYS A 186 -7.68 17.48 25.49
C LYS A 186 -8.67 16.46 26.08
N ARG A 187 -8.96 15.38 25.36
CA ARG A 187 -9.84 14.30 25.85
C ARG A 187 -9.25 13.55 27.04
N ALA A 188 -7.94 13.34 27.06
CA ALA A 188 -7.26 12.73 28.21
C ALA A 188 -7.32 13.62 29.46
N GLU A 189 -7.21 14.94 29.30
CA GLU A 189 -7.39 15.90 30.38
C GLU A 189 -8.85 15.93 30.88
N GLU A 190 -9.84 15.96 29.97
CA GLU A 190 -11.26 15.84 30.34
C GLU A 190 -11.54 14.54 31.12
N ARG A 191 -10.96 13.42 30.67
CA ARG A 191 -11.06 12.12 31.35
C ARG A 191 -10.55 12.22 32.79
N LYS A 192 -9.39 12.86 32.99
CA LYS A 192 -8.80 13.07 34.31
C LYS A 192 -9.68 13.95 35.19
N GLN A 193 -10.25 15.03 34.66
CA GLN A 193 -11.16 15.91 35.41
C GLN A 193 -12.44 15.17 35.86
N ILE A 194 -12.99 14.31 35.01
CA ILE A 194 -14.13 13.44 35.37
C ILE A 194 -13.71 12.47 36.47
N GLU A 195 -12.54 11.84 36.33
CA GLU A 195 -12.00 10.91 37.32
C GLU A 195 -11.84 11.58 38.70
N ASP A 196 -11.16 12.73 38.75
CA ASP A 196 -10.94 13.51 39.96
C ASP A 196 -12.27 13.97 40.60
N LYS A 197 -13.22 14.46 39.80
CA LYS A 197 -14.56 14.88 40.26
C LYS A 197 -15.29 13.73 40.95
N TYR A 198 -15.37 12.57 40.31
CA TYR A 198 -16.09 11.42 40.88
C TYR A 198 -15.37 10.84 42.10
N ASP A 199 -14.04 10.80 42.10
CA ASP A 199 -13.27 10.33 43.26
C ASP A 199 -13.47 11.20 44.48
N GLN A 200 -13.53 12.53 44.31
CA GLN A 200 -13.89 13.46 45.38
C GLN A 200 -15.31 13.21 45.92
N LEU A 201 -16.30 13.08 45.02
CA LEU A 201 -17.70 12.84 45.41
C LEU A 201 -17.87 11.50 46.15
N ILE A 202 -17.25 10.43 45.62
CA ILE A 202 -17.29 9.09 46.22
C ILE A 202 -16.58 9.09 47.59
N SER A 203 -15.43 9.76 47.71
CA SER A 203 -14.70 9.87 48.98
C SER A 203 -15.53 10.61 50.03
N ALA A 204 -16.12 11.76 49.68
CA ALA A 204 -16.99 12.51 50.57
C ALA A 204 -18.20 11.66 51.03
N LYS A 205 -18.85 10.93 50.12
CA LYS A 205 -19.98 10.05 50.47
C LYS A 205 -19.57 8.84 51.29
N LYS A 206 -18.36 8.30 51.10
CA LYS A 206 -17.81 7.23 51.95
C LYS A 206 -17.57 7.69 53.38
N GLU A 207 -17.05 8.90 53.58
CA GLU A 207 -16.90 9.47 54.92
C GLU A 207 -18.26 9.78 55.56
N GLU A 208 -19.23 10.30 54.80
CA GLU A 208 -20.61 10.47 55.27
C GLU A 208 -21.21 9.12 55.72
N LEU A 209 -21.07 8.06 54.91
CA LEU A 209 -21.51 6.71 55.26
C LEU A 209 -20.86 6.21 56.55
N LYS A 210 -19.56 6.45 56.73
CA LYS A 210 -18.81 6.02 57.92
C LYS A 210 -19.31 6.73 59.18
N HIS A 211 -19.51 8.05 59.12
CA HIS A 211 -20.11 8.81 60.22
C HIS A 211 -21.53 8.37 60.52
N LYS A 212 -22.35 8.22 59.47
CA LYS A 212 -23.75 7.79 59.62
C LYS A 212 -23.85 6.40 60.22
N MET A 213 -23.01 5.47 59.78
CA MET A 213 -22.96 4.12 60.33
C MET A 213 -22.66 4.14 61.84
N LEU A 214 -21.70 4.96 62.29
CA LEU A 214 -21.38 5.08 63.72
C LEU A 214 -22.55 5.66 64.52
N GLU A 215 -23.19 6.72 64.01
CA GLU A 215 -24.37 7.34 64.62
C GLU A 215 -25.54 6.35 64.70
N THR A 216 -25.86 5.69 63.58
CA THR A 216 -26.93 4.71 63.44
C THR A 216 -26.72 3.50 64.35
N LYS A 217 -25.47 3.00 64.49
CA LYS A 217 -25.17 1.91 65.44
C LYS A 217 -25.45 2.30 66.89
N LYS A 218 -25.05 3.50 67.32
CA LYS A 218 -25.31 4.00 68.68
C LYS A 218 -26.81 4.16 68.95
N LYS A 219 -27.56 4.74 68.01
CA LYS A 219 -29.02 4.89 68.12
C LYS A 219 -29.72 3.53 68.17
N LEU A 220 -29.31 2.60 67.30
CA LEU A 220 -29.80 1.23 67.30
C LEU A 220 -29.56 0.55 68.65
N GLU A 221 -28.35 0.64 69.21
CA GLU A 221 -28.00 0.04 70.49
C GLU A 221 -28.90 0.56 71.61
N SER A 222 -29.10 1.88 71.69
CA SER A 222 -29.96 2.51 72.69
C SER A 222 -31.43 2.10 72.54
N GLU A 223 -32.01 2.23 71.35
CA GLU A 223 -33.42 1.90 71.08
C GLU A 223 -33.67 0.40 71.29
N LEU A 224 -32.82 -0.45 70.71
CA LEU A 224 -32.95 -1.91 70.82
C LEU A 224 -32.79 -2.40 72.25
N SER A 225 -31.83 -1.86 73.02
CA SER A 225 -31.63 -2.24 74.42
C SER A 225 -32.82 -1.84 75.28
N SER A 226 -33.33 -0.60 75.12
CA SER A 226 -34.51 -0.13 75.87
C SER A 226 -35.76 -0.94 75.57
N GLU A 227 -36.01 -1.21 74.28
CA GLU A 227 -37.21 -1.92 73.85
C GLU A 227 -37.12 -3.42 74.17
N SER A 228 -35.94 -4.03 74.01
CA SER A 228 -35.75 -5.44 74.38
C SER A 228 -35.98 -5.66 75.87
N LYS A 229 -35.44 -4.79 76.74
CA LYS A 229 -35.70 -4.87 78.20
C LYS A 229 -37.19 -4.83 78.49
N ARG A 230 -37.89 -3.80 77.99
CA ARG A 230 -39.34 -3.63 78.14
C ARG A 230 -40.12 -4.87 77.69
N LEU A 231 -39.74 -5.43 76.55
CA LEU A 231 -40.38 -6.58 75.96
C LEU A 231 -40.13 -7.86 76.77
N TYR A 232 -38.90 -8.11 77.21
CA TYR A 232 -38.54 -9.30 78.00
C TYR A 232 -39.03 -9.24 79.46
N ASP A 233 -39.09 -8.06 80.07
CA ASP A 233 -39.67 -7.90 81.42
C ASP A 233 -41.14 -8.36 81.42
N LYS A 234 -41.92 -7.95 80.42
CA LYS A 234 -43.30 -8.40 80.25
C LYS A 234 -43.40 -9.89 79.90
N LEU A 235 -42.40 -10.49 79.26
CA LEU A 235 -42.35 -11.95 79.06
C LEU A 235 -42.14 -12.68 80.40
N ALA A 236 -41.29 -12.14 81.28
CA ALA A 236 -41.09 -12.68 82.62
C ALA A 236 -42.38 -12.63 83.44
N ASP A 237 -43.18 -11.55 83.33
CA ASP A 237 -44.51 -11.48 83.97
C ASP A 237 -45.46 -12.57 83.45
N ILE A 238 -45.46 -12.85 82.15
CA ILE A 238 -46.25 -13.94 81.55
C ILE A 238 -45.79 -15.30 82.09
N GLU A 239 -44.49 -15.52 82.29
CA GLU A 239 -43.96 -16.76 82.86
C GLU A 239 -44.33 -16.94 84.33
N VAL A 240 -44.28 -15.86 85.11
CA VAL A 240 -44.75 -15.90 86.50
C VAL A 240 -46.25 -16.24 86.56
N LEU A 241 -47.04 -15.70 85.63
CA LEU A 241 -48.46 -16.04 85.52
C LEU A 241 -48.67 -17.50 85.12
N ILE A 242 -47.90 -18.02 84.16
CA ILE A 242 -47.95 -19.44 83.78
C ILE A 242 -47.59 -20.32 84.97
N ALA A 243 -46.47 -20.08 85.66
CA ALA A 243 -46.03 -20.87 86.81
C ALA A 243 -47.05 -20.85 87.96
N LYS A 244 -47.65 -19.68 88.25
CA LYS A 244 -48.76 -19.59 89.21
C LYS A 244 -49.97 -20.43 88.76
N THR A 245 -50.32 -20.36 87.49
CA THR A 245 -51.44 -21.11 86.92
C THR A 245 -51.17 -22.61 86.89
N GLU A 246 -49.92 -23.05 86.67
CA GLU A 246 -49.50 -24.45 86.82
C GLU A 246 -49.74 -24.94 88.25
N ILE A 247 -49.35 -24.15 89.25
CA ILE A 247 -49.61 -24.47 90.66
C ILE A 247 -51.12 -24.51 90.96
N ASP A 248 -51.89 -23.53 90.46
CA ASP A 248 -53.34 -23.47 90.65
C ASP A 248 -54.06 -24.65 89.96
N LYS A 249 -53.53 -25.12 88.82
CA LYS A 249 -54.04 -26.28 88.09
C LYS A 249 -53.79 -27.58 88.89
N GLU A 250 -52.59 -27.76 89.42
CA GLU A 250 -52.28 -28.90 90.31
C GLU A 250 -53.16 -28.90 91.56
N ALA A 251 -53.57 -27.72 92.04
CA ALA A 251 -54.53 -27.55 93.13
C ALA A 251 -56.01 -27.75 92.71
N GLY A 252 -56.31 -27.97 91.43
CA GLY A 252 -57.66 -28.19 90.89
C GLY A 252 -58.51 -26.92 90.74
N LEU A 253 -57.90 -25.73 90.78
CA LEU A 253 -58.60 -24.44 90.77
C LEU A 253 -58.83 -23.86 89.37
N VAL A 254 -58.08 -24.33 88.38
CA VAL A 254 -58.16 -23.91 86.96
C VAL A 254 -58.06 -25.11 86.03
N SER A 255 -58.53 -24.97 84.79
CA SER A 255 -58.57 -26.05 83.81
C SER A 255 -57.31 -26.12 82.94
N GLU A 256 -57.06 -27.28 82.32
CA GLU A 256 -55.97 -27.46 81.34
C GLU A 256 -56.03 -26.41 80.21
N LYS A 257 -57.25 -26.06 79.77
CA LYS A 257 -57.47 -25.07 78.71
C LYS A 257 -56.98 -23.67 79.10
N ASP A 258 -57.04 -23.32 80.37
CA ASP A 258 -56.60 -22.01 80.87
C ASP A 258 -55.06 -21.91 80.81
N LEU A 259 -54.37 -23.00 81.14
CA LEU A 259 -52.92 -23.12 81.00
C LEU A 259 -52.47 -23.09 79.53
N GLU A 260 -53.16 -23.84 78.65
CA GLU A 260 -52.90 -23.83 77.20
C GLU A 260 -53.09 -22.43 76.59
N ALA A 261 -54.11 -21.68 77.02
CA ALA A 261 -54.35 -20.32 76.56
C ALA A 261 -53.23 -19.35 76.95
N LEU A 262 -52.65 -19.49 78.15
CA LEU A 262 -51.49 -18.71 78.59
C LEU A 262 -50.22 -19.12 77.84
N ALA A 263 -50.00 -20.41 77.60
CA ALA A 263 -48.90 -20.90 76.77
C ALA A 263 -48.97 -20.35 75.33
N LEU A 264 -50.16 -20.31 74.73
CA LEU A 264 -50.39 -19.67 73.43
C LEU A 264 -50.13 -18.14 73.47
N THR A 265 -50.49 -17.49 74.57
CA THR A 265 -50.23 -16.05 74.78
C THR A 265 -48.73 -15.77 74.80
N LYS A 266 -47.95 -16.62 75.50
CA LYS A 266 -46.49 -16.57 75.50
C LYS A 266 -45.90 -16.73 74.09
N VAL A 267 -46.37 -17.72 73.32
CA VAL A 267 -45.90 -17.93 71.93
C VAL A 267 -46.20 -16.72 71.05
N LYS A 268 -47.42 -16.17 71.12
CA LYS A 268 -47.78 -14.94 70.37
C LYS A 268 -46.89 -13.77 70.77
N TYR A 269 -46.64 -13.60 72.05
CA TYR A 269 -45.81 -12.51 72.55
C TYR A 269 -44.35 -12.67 72.13
N ILE A 270 -43.78 -13.87 72.13
CA ILE A 270 -42.43 -14.13 71.58
C ILE A 270 -42.35 -13.74 70.08
N ASN A 271 -43.39 -14.03 69.30
CA ASN A 271 -43.44 -13.62 67.90
C ASN A 271 -43.53 -12.10 67.72
N GLU A 272 -44.24 -11.40 68.61
CA GLU A 272 -44.30 -9.93 68.66
C GLU A 272 -42.94 -9.32 69.04
N ILE A 273 -42.21 -9.94 69.98
CA ILE A 273 -40.84 -9.54 70.34
C ILE A 273 -39.93 -9.63 69.11
N ASN A 274 -39.92 -10.80 68.45
CA ASN A 274 -39.10 -11.01 67.25
C ASN A 274 -39.44 -10.02 66.13
N SER A 275 -40.72 -9.74 65.93
CA SER A 275 -41.19 -8.78 64.92
C SER A 275 -40.75 -7.35 65.26
N SER A 276 -40.92 -6.92 66.50
CA SER A 276 -40.54 -5.60 66.98
C SER A 276 -39.03 -5.36 66.88
N ILE A 277 -38.23 -6.32 67.36
CA ILE A 277 -36.76 -6.29 67.25
C ILE A 277 -36.31 -6.23 65.79
N THR A 278 -36.96 -7.01 64.91
CA THR A 278 -36.64 -7.03 63.48
C THR A 278 -36.98 -5.71 62.80
N ASN A 279 -38.12 -5.10 63.13
CA ASN A 279 -38.53 -3.81 62.59
C ASN A 279 -37.53 -2.70 62.96
N ILE A 280 -37.08 -2.65 64.22
CA ILE A 280 -36.06 -1.70 64.67
C ILE A 280 -34.75 -1.92 63.89
N LYS A 281 -34.28 -3.17 63.77
CA LYS A 281 -33.06 -3.49 62.99
C LYS A 281 -33.19 -3.07 61.53
N ASN A 282 -34.33 -3.31 60.89
CA ASN A 282 -34.55 -3.03 59.46
C ASN A 282 -34.61 -1.53 59.16
N LYS A 283 -35.25 -0.74 60.02
CA LYS A 283 -35.26 0.73 59.94
C LYS A 283 -33.85 1.29 59.80
N TYR A 284 -32.95 0.90 60.71
CA TYR A 284 -31.57 1.40 60.73
C TYR A 284 -30.69 0.80 59.62
N LYS A 285 -30.95 -0.44 59.18
CA LYS A 285 -30.27 -1.01 58.01
C LYS A 285 -30.59 -0.27 56.71
N ASN A 286 -31.82 0.23 56.55
CA ASN A 286 -32.23 0.92 55.33
C ASN A 286 -31.49 2.27 55.15
N GLU A 287 -31.24 3.01 56.23
CA GLU A 287 -30.48 4.28 56.16
C GLU A 287 -29.06 4.06 55.61
N VAL A 288 -28.37 3.03 56.11
CA VAL A 288 -27.02 2.64 55.65
C VAL A 288 -27.05 2.12 54.21
N ARG A 289 -28.08 1.34 53.86
CA ARG A 289 -28.26 0.77 52.52
C ARG A 289 -28.45 1.86 51.46
N ASN A 290 -29.19 2.93 51.77
CA ASN A 290 -29.42 4.03 50.85
C ASN A 290 -28.10 4.74 50.47
N LEU A 291 -27.29 5.11 51.47
CA LEU A 291 -25.98 5.73 51.22
C LEU A 291 -25.01 4.81 50.46
N ALA A 292 -25.02 3.50 50.78
CA ALA A 292 -24.24 2.52 50.02
C ALA A 292 -24.70 2.44 48.55
N SER A 293 -26.01 2.55 48.29
CA SER A 293 -26.55 2.57 46.92
C SER A 293 -26.16 3.82 46.15
N GLU A 294 -26.12 4.99 46.79
CA GLU A 294 -25.66 6.24 46.18
C GLU A 294 -24.19 6.15 45.74
N ILE A 295 -23.33 5.56 46.58
CA ILE A 295 -21.92 5.32 46.22
C ILE A 295 -21.81 4.40 45.00
N ASN A 296 -22.62 3.33 44.94
CA ASN A 296 -22.64 2.44 43.78
C ASN A 296 -23.11 3.15 42.52
N LEU A 297 -24.12 4.00 42.62
CA LEU A 297 -24.61 4.82 41.51
C LEU A 297 -23.53 5.78 41.00
N LEU A 298 -22.80 6.46 41.90
CA LEU A 298 -21.68 7.34 41.55
C LEU A 298 -20.56 6.57 40.84
N ASN A 299 -20.23 5.35 41.29
CA ASN A 299 -19.24 4.50 40.60
C ASN A 299 -19.70 4.12 39.18
N GLN A 300 -20.97 3.77 39.01
CA GLN A 300 -21.54 3.44 37.70
C GLN A 300 -21.53 4.65 36.76
N GLN A 301 -21.90 5.83 37.25
CA GLN A 301 -21.85 7.07 36.49
C GLN A 301 -20.42 7.45 36.10
N LYS A 302 -19.46 7.31 37.02
CA LYS A 302 -18.02 7.48 36.75
C LYS A 302 -17.58 6.60 35.59
N GLN A 303 -17.87 5.30 35.67
CA GLN A 303 -17.46 4.35 34.63
C GLN A 303 -18.07 4.70 33.26
N LYS A 304 -19.36 5.03 33.24
CA LYS A 304 -20.06 5.41 32.00
C LYS A 304 -19.44 6.65 31.34
N GLU A 305 -19.23 7.72 32.10
CA GLU A 305 -18.63 8.95 31.55
C GLU A 305 -17.18 8.72 31.08
N LEU A 306 -16.40 7.92 31.81
CA LEU A 306 -15.04 7.56 31.39
C LEU A 306 -15.03 6.72 30.11
N GLU A 307 -15.98 5.79 29.96
CA GLU A 307 -16.15 4.99 28.75
C GLU A 307 -16.53 5.86 27.54
N ASP A 308 -17.44 6.81 27.72
CA ASP A 308 -17.82 7.77 26.67
C ASP A 308 -16.61 8.59 26.18
N ILE A 309 -15.72 9.02 27.08
CA ILE A 309 -14.48 9.72 26.69
C ILE A 309 -13.48 8.78 26.01
N ASN A 310 -13.31 7.55 26.51
CA ASN A 310 -12.43 6.56 25.88
C ASN A 310 -12.87 6.25 24.45
N ASN A 311 -14.18 6.12 24.21
CA ASN A 311 -14.74 5.90 22.87
C ASN A 311 -14.41 7.07 21.94
N LYS A 312 -14.49 8.31 22.40
CA LYS A 312 -14.06 9.49 21.61
C LYS A 312 -12.57 9.46 21.29
N ILE A 313 -11.71 8.98 22.19
CA ILE A 313 -10.27 8.81 21.93
C ILE A 313 -10.03 7.74 20.86
N ILE A 314 -10.74 6.61 20.93
CA ILE A 314 -10.67 5.54 19.93
C ILE A 314 -11.15 6.04 18.55
N GLU A 315 -12.22 6.83 18.50
CA GLU A 315 -12.68 7.46 17.26
C GLU A 315 -11.61 8.36 16.62
N LEU A 316 -10.86 9.10 17.43
CA LEU A 316 -9.74 9.92 16.95
C LEU A 316 -8.61 9.07 16.36
N ASP A 317 -8.29 7.94 16.99
CA ASP A 317 -7.28 7.00 16.46
C ASP A 317 -7.71 6.37 15.14
N ASN A 318 -8.97 5.93 15.05
CA ASN A 318 -9.53 5.40 13.82
C ASN A 318 -9.56 6.44 12.70
N LEU A 319 -9.89 7.69 13.03
CA LEU A 319 -9.87 8.80 12.08
C LEU A 319 -8.45 9.04 11.57
N LEU A 320 -7.45 9.08 12.45
CA LEU A 320 -6.04 9.25 12.06
C LEU A 320 -5.59 8.15 11.10
N GLN A 321 -5.82 6.89 11.47
CA GLN A 321 -5.43 5.74 10.65
C GLN A 321 -6.09 5.78 9.27
N ASN A 322 -7.38 6.12 9.20
CA ASN A 322 -8.07 6.27 7.92
C ASN A 322 -7.43 7.36 7.05
N VAL A 323 -7.15 8.55 7.60
CA VAL A 323 -6.50 9.64 6.85
C VAL A 323 -5.11 9.26 6.38
N VAL A 324 -4.29 8.66 7.26
CA VAL A 324 -2.92 8.22 6.94
C VAL A 324 -2.93 7.17 5.83
N ASN A 325 -3.84 6.19 5.90
CA ASN A 325 -3.94 5.15 4.87
C ASN A 325 -4.34 5.73 3.51
N GLN A 326 -5.30 6.66 3.49
CA GLN A 326 -5.72 7.34 2.27
C GLN A 326 -4.58 8.13 1.62
N LEU A 327 -3.83 8.91 2.42
CA LEU A 327 -2.68 9.68 1.93
C LEU A 327 -1.51 8.77 1.50
N SER A 328 -1.25 7.69 2.23
CA SER A 328 -0.19 6.73 1.89
C SER A 328 -0.45 6.01 0.58
N SER A 329 -1.72 5.76 0.21
CA SER A 329 -2.07 5.22 -1.10
C SER A 329 -1.66 6.15 -2.23
N ILE A 330 -1.86 7.47 -2.08
CA ILE A 330 -1.44 8.46 -3.08
C ILE A 330 0.09 8.57 -3.12
N LYS A 331 0.73 8.54 -1.95
CA LYS A 331 2.20 8.54 -1.84
C LYS A 331 2.80 7.39 -2.64
N ARG A 332 2.27 6.18 -2.49
CA ARG A 332 2.72 4.99 -3.23
C ARG A 332 2.57 5.16 -4.75
N ALA A 333 1.47 5.74 -5.21
CA ALA A 333 1.29 6.05 -6.63
C ALA A 333 2.38 7.02 -7.15
N CYS A 334 2.68 8.08 -6.38
CA CYS A 334 3.76 9.00 -6.72
C CYS A 334 5.15 8.33 -6.68
N GLU A 335 5.40 7.42 -5.72
CA GLU A 335 6.64 6.65 -5.65
C GLU A 335 6.79 5.69 -6.85
N GLU A 336 5.70 5.07 -7.30
CA GLU A 336 5.68 4.24 -8.52
C GLU A 336 5.97 5.07 -9.78
N GLU A 337 5.41 6.28 -9.90
CA GLU A 337 5.70 7.23 -10.98
C GLU A 337 7.18 7.65 -10.98
N LEU A 338 7.72 7.96 -9.81
CA LEU A 338 9.13 8.31 -9.64
C LEU A 338 10.04 7.14 -10.02
N ASN A 339 9.69 5.92 -9.62
CA ASN A 339 10.44 4.72 -9.97
C ASN A 339 10.41 4.44 -11.48
N LYS A 340 9.27 4.65 -12.15
CA LYS A 340 9.17 4.55 -13.61
C LYS A 340 10.09 5.55 -14.32
N LEU A 341 10.09 6.83 -13.89
CA LEU A 341 11.01 7.84 -14.41
C LEU A 341 12.48 7.46 -14.17
N LYS A 342 12.81 7.02 -12.94
CA LYS A 342 14.17 6.57 -12.62
C LYS A 342 14.61 5.36 -13.42
N GLY A 343 13.67 4.48 -13.78
CA GLY A 343 13.90 3.34 -14.67
C GLY A 343 14.25 3.72 -16.11
N MET A 344 14.05 4.98 -16.52
CA MET A 344 14.48 5.49 -17.83
C MET A 344 15.99 5.69 -17.93
N TYR A 345 16.67 5.87 -16.79
CA TYR A 345 18.13 5.97 -16.75
C TYR A 345 18.73 4.56 -16.81
N LYS A 346 19.25 4.18 -17.97
CA LYS A 346 19.82 2.87 -18.26
C LYS A 346 21.32 2.86 -18.00
N ARG A 347 21.87 1.74 -17.52
CA ARG A 347 23.33 1.61 -17.41
C ARG A 347 23.91 1.32 -18.78
N ALA A 348 25.08 1.87 -19.09
CA ALA A 348 25.82 1.53 -20.31
C ALA A 348 27.32 1.48 -19.98
N PRO A 349 28.13 0.69 -20.70
CA PRO A 349 29.56 0.54 -20.43
C PRO A 349 30.40 1.73 -20.94
N TYR A 350 29.76 2.81 -21.35
CA TYR A 350 30.43 3.98 -21.92
C TYR A 350 30.79 5.00 -20.83
N LEU A 351 31.85 5.77 -21.08
CA LEU A 351 32.31 6.81 -20.16
C LEU A 351 31.86 8.21 -20.56
N ASP A 352 31.72 8.45 -21.87
CA ASP A 352 31.41 9.75 -22.47
C ASP A 352 30.04 10.29 -22.04
N GLU A 353 29.91 11.61 -21.94
CA GLU A 353 28.65 12.27 -21.58
C GLU A 353 27.55 12.06 -22.62
N LYS A 354 27.95 11.91 -23.88
CA LYS A 354 27.08 11.66 -25.02
C LYS A 354 27.69 10.54 -25.84
N VAL A 355 26.87 9.61 -26.32
CA VAL A 355 27.30 8.48 -27.17
C VAL A 355 26.27 8.26 -28.27
N ASP A 356 26.72 8.25 -29.53
CA ASP A 356 25.86 7.88 -30.66
C ASP A 356 25.97 6.37 -30.90
N VAL A 357 24.82 5.69 -30.99
CA VAL A 357 24.72 4.25 -31.15
C VAL A 357 23.86 3.94 -32.38
N ILE A 358 24.29 2.99 -33.21
CA ILE A 358 23.52 2.51 -34.37
C ILE A 358 23.05 1.08 -34.10
N VAL A 359 21.73 0.89 -34.04
CA VAL A 359 21.12 -0.43 -33.87
C VAL A 359 20.76 -1.00 -35.24
N PRO A 360 21.38 -2.11 -35.70
CA PRO A 360 21.10 -2.66 -37.01
C PRO A 360 19.81 -3.48 -37.02
N PHE A 361 19.09 -3.41 -38.13
CA PHE A 361 17.93 -4.23 -38.44
C PHE A 361 18.01 -4.69 -39.90
N LEU A 362 17.56 -5.91 -40.15
CA LEU A 362 17.26 -6.36 -41.49
C LEU A 362 15.76 -6.17 -41.76
N LEU A 363 15.40 -5.38 -42.76
CA LEU A 363 14.03 -5.28 -43.25
C LEU A 363 13.95 -5.98 -44.60
N VAL A 364 12.99 -6.88 -44.79
CA VAL A 364 12.73 -7.55 -46.08
C VAL A 364 11.28 -7.42 -46.49
N LYS A 365 11.04 -7.44 -47.80
CA LYS A 365 9.71 -7.62 -48.39
C LYS A 365 9.65 -8.94 -49.13
N ASP A 366 8.72 -9.80 -48.74
CA ASP A 366 8.51 -11.08 -49.40
C ASP A 366 7.77 -10.94 -50.75
N PHE A 367 7.59 -12.06 -51.44
CA PHE A 367 6.84 -12.11 -52.71
C PHE A 367 5.38 -11.62 -52.61
N ALA A 368 4.79 -11.69 -51.42
CA ALA A 368 3.42 -11.27 -51.13
C ALA A 368 3.36 -9.82 -50.60
N ASP A 369 4.44 -9.05 -50.73
CA ASP A 369 4.58 -7.68 -50.21
C ASP A 369 4.45 -7.54 -48.69
N ARG A 370 4.63 -8.64 -47.94
CA ARG A 370 4.68 -8.60 -46.48
C ARG A 370 6.06 -8.12 -46.05
N ALA A 371 6.08 -7.14 -45.15
CA ALA A 371 7.29 -6.64 -44.52
C ALA A 371 7.65 -7.52 -43.31
N ILE A 372 8.93 -7.85 -43.17
CA ILE A 372 9.47 -8.59 -42.02
C ILE A 372 10.72 -7.84 -41.57
N ALA A 373 10.76 -7.39 -40.32
CA ALA A 373 11.96 -6.80 -39.73
C ALA A 373 12.58 -7.71 -38.65
N ILE A 374 13.90 -7.92 -38.75
CA ILE A 374 14.68 -8.71 -37.80
C ILE A 374 15.71 -7.79 -37.13
N GLY A 375 15.61 -7.65 -35.81
CA GLY A 375 16.63 -7.02 -34.97
C GLY A 375 17.68 -8.03 -34.50
N THR A 376 18.45 -7.68 -33.48
CA THR A 376 19.57 -8.50 -33.00
C THR A 376 19.18 -9.90 -32.54
N GLN A 377 19.93 -10.90 -33.00
CA GLN A 377 19.69 -12.32 -32.75
C GLN A 377 20.85 -13.00 -32.00
N VAL A 378 20.55 -14.06 -31.25
CA VAL A 378 21.52 -15.01 -30.69
C VAL A 378 21.59 -16.23 -31.60
N TYR A 379 22.75 -16.44 -32.21
CA TYR A 379 23.01 -17.58 -33.07
C TYR A 379 23.11 -18.88 -32.27
N LYS A 380 22.30 -19.87 -32.64
CA LYS A 380 22.31 -21.20 -32.02
C LYS A 380 23.32 -22.11 -32.72
N TYR A 381 24.61 -21.83 -32.56
CA TYR A 381 25.64 -22.71 -33.13
C TYR A 381 25.44 -24.16 -32.69
N LYS A 382 25.19 -25.04 -33.65
CA LYS A 382 25.10 -26.49 -33.41
C LYS A 382 25.59 -27.24 -34.65
N LYS A 383 26.83 -27.72 -34.59
CA LYS A 383 27.40 -28.63 -35.60
C LYS A 383 26.46 -29.83 -35.79
N SER A 384 26.07 -30.12 -37.03
CA SER A 384 25.26 -31.31 -37.32
C SER A 384 26.06 -32.59 -37.03
N PHE A 385 25.48 -33.54 -36.30
CA PHE A 385 26.03 -34.88 -36.15
C PHE A 385 25.62 -35.67 -37.40
N PHE A 386 26.60 -35.92 -38.27
CA PHE A 386 26.46 -36.54 -39.59
C PHE A 386 25.78 -35.60 -40.61
N GLY A 387 26.57 -35.07 -41.55
CA GLY A 387 26.20 -34.05 -42.56
C GLY A 387 25.09 -34.41 -43.56
N PHE A 388 24.25 -35.39 -43.25
CA PHE A 388 23.09 -35.81 -44.03
C PHE A 388 21.78 -35.18 -43.52
N PHE A 389 21.67 -34.87 -42.22
CA PHE A 389 20.50 -34.20 -41.67
C PHE A 389 20.81 -32.73 -41.41
N LYS A 390 20.41 -31.89 -42.36
CA LYS A 390 20.46 -30.43 -42.18
C LYS A 390 19.29 -29.96 -41.34
N LYS A 391 19.52 -28.97 -40.50
CA LYS A 391 18.51 -28.41 -39.60
C LYS A 391 17.67 -27.35 -40.28
N GLU A 392 16.45 -27.22 -39.78
CA GLU A 392 15.52 -26.21 -40.26
C GLU A 392 16.04 -24.79 -40.01
N PRO A 393 16.01 -23.90 -41.02
CA PRO A 393 16.52 -22.54 -40.90
C PRO A 393 15.82 -21.69 -39.85
N HIS A 394 14.57 -21.99 -39.53
CA HIS A 394 13.80 -21.24 -38.55
C HIS A 394 14.41 -21.32 -37.14
N ASP A 395 15.16 -22.40 -36.85
CA ASP A 395 15.82 -22.63 -35.56
C ASP A 395 17.23 -22.01 -35.48
N ILE A 396 17.67 -21.29 -36.51
CA ILE A 396 19.05 -20.80 -36.61
C ILE A 396 19.43 -19.83 -35.49
N ALA A 397 18.46 -19.06 -35.01
CA ALA A 397 18.68 -18.05 -33.99
C ALA A 397 17.40 -17.75 -33.19
N GLU A 398 17.59 -17.15 -32.02
CA GLU A 398 16.53 -16.57 -31.21
C GLU A 398 16.71 -15.06 -31.10
N ASN A 399 15.62 -14.33 -30.82
CA ASN A 399 15.72 -12.91 -30.52
C ASN A 399 16.60 -12.72 -29.26
N PHE A 400 17.58 -11.81 -29.32
CA PHE A 400 18.40 -11.50 -28.16
C PHE A 400 17.62 -10.73 -27.08
N MET A 401 16.72 -9.85 -27.51
CA MET A 401 15.91 -9.02 -26.65
C MET A 401 14.65 -8.52 -27.39
N ASP A 402 13.74 -7.89 -26.64
CA ASP A 402 12.52 -7.31 -27.21
C ASP A 402 12.79 -5.95 -27.87
N LEU A 403 12.71 -5.94 -29.21
CA LEU A 403 12.81 -4.74 -30.06
C LEU A 403 11.52 -4.51 -30.85
N ASN A 404 10.37 -4.99 -30.35
CA ASN A 404 9.10 -4.97 -31.08
C ASN A 404 8.67 -3.55 -31.50
N GLU A 405 8.90 -2.54 -30.66
CA GLU A 405 8.57 -1.15 -30.99
C GLU A 405 9.32 -0.68 -32.26
N PHE A 406 10.61 -0.98 -32.36
CA PHE A 406 11.44 -0.67 -33.53
C PHE A 406 10.96 -1.45 -34.76
N VAL A 407 10.73 -2.76 -34.60
CA VAL A 407 10.27 -3.67 -35.67
C VAL A 407 8.96 -3.20 -36.27
N GLN A 408 7.96 -2.86 -35.44
CA GLN A 408 6.66 -2.39 -35.91
C GLN A 408 6.75 -1.08 -36.71
N ILE A 409 7.60 -0.15 -36.28
CA ILE A 409 7.82 1.10 -37.02
C ILE A 409 8.52 0.83 -38.36
N LEU A 410 9.53 -0.05 -38.39
CA LEU A 410 10.23 -0.43 -39.63
C LEU A 410 9.28 -1.07 -40.64
N GLU A 411 8.46 -2.02 -40.21
CA GLU A 411 7.50 -2.73 -41.06
C GLU A 411 6.40 -1.81 -41.60
N SER A 412 5.90 -0.88 -40.79
CA SER A 412 4.78 0.01 -41.17
C SER A 412 5.21 1.25 -41.95
N LYS A 413 6.30 1.92 -41.54
CA LYS A 413 6.74 3.21 -42.10
C LYS A 413 7.81 3.07 -43.18
N TYR A 414 8.80 2.19 -42.97
CA TYR A 414 10.00 2.14 -43.82
C TYR A 414 9.93 1.09 -44.92
N SER A 415 9.00 0.14 -44.85
CA SER A 415 8.85 -0.91 -45.86
C SER A 415 8.43 -0.36 -47.23
N GLN A 416 7.69 0.74 -47.31
CA GLN A 416 7.11 1.23 -48.57
C GLN A 416 8.18 1.69 -49.58
N ASN A 417 9.24 2.35 -49.11
CA ASN A 417 10.28 2.97 -49.94
C ASN A 417 11.67 2.37 -49.68
N MET A 418 11.79 1.04 -49.71
CA MET A 418 13.05 0.34 -49.48
C MET A 418 14.03 0.48 -50.66
N ALA A 419 15.29 0.80 -50.37
CA ALA A 419 16.32 1.03 -51.38
C ALA A 419 17.05 -0.23 -51.88
N ASP A 420 16.74 -1.41 -51.34
CA ASP A 420 17.36 -2.71 -51.65
C ASP A 420 18.90 -2.70 -51.66
N ASN A 421 19.53 -2.50 -50.50
CA ASN A 421 21.01 -2.48 -50.38
C ASN A 421 21.63 -3.88 -50.17
N LEU A 422 20.85 -4.92 -49.91
CA LEU A 422 21.40 -6.27 -49.69
C LEU A 422 22.06 -6.86 -50.94
N LYS A 423 21.52 -6.59 -52.14
CA LYS A 423 22.14 -7.05 -53.40
C LYS A 423 23.56 -6.53 -53.60
N GLN A 424 23.84 -5.33 -53.10
CA GLN A 424 25.17 -4.71 -53.19
C GLN A 424 26.18 -5.41 -52.26
N LEU A 425 25.69 -6.14 -51.25
CA LEU A 425 26.47 -6.88 -50.26
C LEU A 425 26.61 -8.36 -50.62
N LYS A 426 26.36 -8.73 -51.88
CA LYS A 426 26.36 -10.12 -52.38
C LYS A 426 27.57 -10.92 -51.90
N ARG A 427 28.78 -10.41 -52.10
CA ARG A 427 30.01 -11.17 -51.82
C ARG A 427 30.08 -11.62 -50.35
N ASP A 428 29.71 -10.71 -49.46
CA ASP A 428 29.79 -10.93 -48.01
C ASP A 428 28.63 -11.82 -47.55
N LEU A 429 27.44 -11.66 -48.14
CA LEU A 429 26.28 -12.52 -47.86
C LEU A 429 26.47 -13.96 -48.35
N ASP A 430 26.97 -14.15 -49.58
CA ASP A 430 27.25 -15.49 -50.14
C ASP A 430 28.26 -16.25 -49.27
N LYS A 431 29.30 -15.57 -48.80
CA LYS A 431 30.29 -16.14 -47.88
C LYS A 431 29.65 -16.59 -46.56
N GLY A 432 28.82 -15.74 -45.96
CA GLY A 432 28.11 -16.08 -44.72
C GLY A 432 27.10 -17.23 -44.90
N LEU A 433 26.39 -17.28 -46.04
CA LEU A 433 25.44 -18.34 -46.38
C LEU A 433 26.15 -19.69 -46.62
N GLU A 434 27.30 -19.67 -47.27
CA GLU A 434 28.15 -20.85 -47.46
C GLU A 434 28.64 -21.40 -46.11
N GLU A 435 29.13 -20.54 -45.22
CA GLU A 435 29.51 -20.94 -43.86
C GLU A 435 28.36 -21.60 -43.09
N LEU A 436 27.15 -21.03 -43.15
CA LEU A 436 25.97 -21.62 -42.49
C LEU A 436 25.57 -22.97 -43.09
N TYR A 437 25.67 -23.11 -44.41
CA TYR A 437 25.42 -24.36 -45.11
C TYR A 437 26.40 -25.45 -44.67
N ASP A 438 27.68 -25.12 -44.58
CA ASP A 438 28.75 -26.03 -44.15
C ASP A 438 28.65 -26.42 -42.67
N GLU A 439 28.09 -25.54 -41.84
CA GLU A 439 27.75 -25.82 -40.44
C GLU A 439 26.55 -26.77 -40.27
N GLY A 440 25.83 -27.06 -41.37
CA GLY A 440 24.74 -28.03 -41.42
C GLY A 440 23.35 -27.42 -41.37
N TRP A 441 23.20 -26.14 -41.69
CA TRP A 441 21.88 -25.52 -41.85
C TRP A 441 21.31 -25.74 -43.24
N ASN A 442 20.00 -25.97 -43.33
CA ASN A 442 19.29 -26.19 -44.58
C ASN A 442 19.00 -24.86 -45.31
N VAL A 443 20.05 -24.12 -45.68
CA VAL A 443 19.96 -22.78 -46.30
C VAL A 443 20.33 -22.81 -47.79
N ARG A 444 19.93 -21.77 -48.52
CA ARG A 444 20.45 -21.52 -49.88
C ARG A 444 21.86 -20.92 -49.75
N ARG A 445 22.74 -21.23 -50.69
CA ARG A 445 24.18 -20.85 -50.60
C ARG A 445 24.48 -19.49 -51.21
N ARG A 446 23.54 -18.96 -51.99
CA ARG A 446 23.72 -17.71 -52.74
C ARG A 446 22.54 -16.79 -52.49
N ILE A 447 22.82 -15.50 -52.36
CA ILE A 447 21.81 -14.48 -52.13
C ILE A 447 20.79 -14.42 -53.27
N GLU A 448 21.20 -14.63 -54.54
CA GLU A 448 20.26 -14.58 -55.66
C GLU A 448 19.17 -15.62 -55.57
N GLU A 449 19.47 -16.78 -54.96
CA GLU A 449 18.48 -17.82 -54.78
C GLU A 449 17.35 -17.36 -53.85
N TYR A 450 17.60 -16.38 -52.96
CA TYR A 450 16.59 -15.75 -52.10
C TYR A 450 15.73 -14.70 -52.80
N TYR A 451 16.13 -14.20 -53.97
CA TYR A 451 15.35 -13.23 -54.73
C TYR A 451 14.39 -13.90 -55.74
N ILE A 452 13.34 -13.17 -56.12
CA ILE A 452 12.39 -13.56 -57.18
C ILE A 452 12.95 -13.21 -58.55
#